data_AF-A0A1M3KL69-F1
#
_entry.id   AF-A0A1M3KL69-F1
#
_cell.length_a   1.000
_cell.length_b   1.000
_cell.length_c   1.000
_cell.angle_alpha   90.00
_cell.angle_beta   90.00
_cell.angle_gamma   90.00
#
_symmetry.space_group_name_H-M   'P 1'
#
loop_
_entity.id
_entity.type
_entity.pdbx_description
1 polymer ?
#
loop_
_entity_poly.entity_id
_entity_poly.type
_entity_poly.pdbx_seq_one_letter_code
_entity_poly.pdbx_strand_id
1 'polypeptide(L)'
;MKRLALAALLALTATPSFAVPMCYAPRGGNVVIFEFEIGKMGESERATFYENKLRMRGIDARQTTFWNGCIQTNVRENGRISMRFYDPWSLEEVPVN
;
A
#
# COMPACT_ATOMS: atom_id res chain seq x y z
N MET A 1 33.94 19.15 -28.71
CA MET A 1 33.77 18.67 -27.32
C MET A 1 32.59 19.28 -26.55
N LYS A 2 31.99 20.42 -26.95
CA LYS A 2 30.87 21.07 -26.22
C LYS A 2 29.51 20.33 -26.23
N ARG A 3 29.24 19.45 -27.20
CA ARG A 3 27.93 18.76 -27.34
C ARG A 3 27.75 17.57 -26.40
N LEU A 4 28.83 17.00 -25.88
CA LEU A 4 28.81 15.88 -24.94
C LEU A 4 28.38 16.31 -23.53
N ALA A 5 28.63 17.55 -23.15
CA ALA A 5 28.26 18.07 -21.84
C ALA A 5 26.74 18.18 -21.65
N LEU A 6 25.99 18.54 -22.70
CA LEU A 6 24.53 18.71 -22.60
C LEU A 6 23.79 17.37 -22.41
N ALA A 7 24.27 16.29 -23.03
CA ALA A 7 23.65 14.97 -22.92
C ALA A 7 23.81 14.36 -21.52
N ALA A 8 24.90 14.68 -20.82
CA ALA A 8 25.14 14.19 -19.47
C ALA A 8 24.20 14.81 -18.43
N LEU A 9 23.75 16.06 -18.61
CA LEU A 9 22.83 16.72 -17.67
C LEU A 9 21.38 16.19 -17.73
N LEU A 10 20.94 15.66 -18.88
CA LEU A 10 19.58 15.11 -19.02
C LEU A 10 19.41 13.75 -18.30
N ALA A 11 20.50 12.99 -18.12
CA ALA A 11 20.46 11.69 -17.46
C ALA A 11 20.25 11.76 -15.94
N LEU A 12 20.46 12.91 -15.29
CA LEU A 12 20.29 13.06 -13.83
C LEU A 12 18.84 13.32 -13.39
N THR A 13 17.89 13.47 -14.32
CA THR A 13 16.48 13.77 -13.98
C THR A 13 15.55 12.57 -14.02
N ALA A 14 16.07 11.37 -14.32
CA ALA A 14 15.30 10.14 -14.24
C ALA A 14 15.13 9.75 -12.75
N THR A 15 14.24 10.43 -12.04
CA THR A 15 13.75 9.91 -10.76
C THR A 15 12.91 8.66 -11.06
N PRO A 16 13.18 7.51 -10.42
CA PRO A 16 12.29 6.38 -10.53
C PRO A 16 10.94 6.80 -9.95
N SER A 17 9.95 7.01 -10.83
CA SER A 17 8.56 7.06 -10.42
C SER A 17 8.20 5.66 -9.95
N PHE A 18 8.29 5.41 -8.65
CA PHE A 18 7.64 4.25 -8.06
C PHE A 18 6.14 4.45 -8.28
N ALA A 19 5.63 3.76 -9.29
CA ALA A 19 4.23 3.47 -9.46
C ALA A 19 3.73 2.91 -8.13
N VAL A 20 3.05 3.71 -7.31
CA VAL A 20 2.42 3.26 -6.07
C VAL A 20 1.06 3.94 -5.98
N PRO A 21 -0.01 3.20 -5.68
CA PRO A 21 -1.32 3.79 -5.60
C PRO A 21 -1.42 4.74 -4.40
N MET A 22 -2.30 5.74 -4.55
CA MET A 22 -2.66 6.69 -3.50
C MET A 22 -4.10 6.39 -3.09
N CYS A 23 -4.32 5.93 -1.86
CA CYS A 23 -5.67 5.70 -1.34
C CYS A 23 -6.01 6.80 -0.34
N TYR A 24 -7.29 7.19 -0.28
CA TYR A 24 -7.75 8.11 0.75
C TYR A 24 -7.91 7.34 2.07
N ALA A 25 -6.80 7.05 2.76
CA ALA A 25 -6.91 6.57 4.14
C ALA A 25 -7.53 7.65 5.01
N PRO A 26 -8.39 7.30 5.99
CA PRO A 26 -8.72 8.23 7.05
C PRO A 26 -7.41 8.62 7.74
N ARG A 27 -7.02 9.90 7.62
CA ARG A 27 -5.88 10.46 8.37
C ARG A 27 -6.10 10.12 9.83
N GLY A 28 -5.07 9.54 10.46
CA GLY A 28 -5.11 8.98 11.82
C GLY A 28 -6.04 9.74 12.75
N GLY A 29 -7.18 9.11 13.04
CA GLY A 29 -8.29 9.72 13.74
C GLY A 29 -9.54 8.92 13.45
N ASN A 30 -9.79 7.91 14.27
CA ASN A 30 -11.02 7.14 14.34
C ASN A 30 -11.34 6.38 13.05
N VAL A 31 -10.71 5.22 12.86
CA VAL A 31 -11.34 4.17 12.06
C VAL A 31 -12.54 3.71 12.88
N VAL A 32 -13.73 4.24 12.58
CA VAL A 32 -14.99 3.75 13.13
C VAL A 32 -15.26 2.40 12.48
N ILE A 33 -14.67 1.36 13.05
CA ILE A 33 -15.09 -0.01 12.79
C ILE A 33 -16.43 -0.14 13.53
N PHE A 34 -17.50 -0.47 12.81
CA PHE A 34 -18.87 -0.64 13.32
C PHE A 34 -19.01 -1.76 14.38
N GLU A 35 -18.27 -1.67 15.50
CA GLU A 35 -18.60 -2.32 16.78
C GLU A 35 -17.61 -2.03 17.94
N PHE A 36 -16.45 -1.37 17.74
CA PHE A 36 -15.55 -1.06 18.87
C PHE A 36 -14.81 0.27 18.68
N GLU A 37 -15.34 1.34 19.30
CA GLU A 37 -14.57 2.55 19.59
C GLU A 37 -13.76 2.35 20.89
N ILE A 38 -12.50 1.90 20.82
CA ILE A 38 -11.57 2.06 21.94
C ILE A 38 -10.13 2.28 21.43
N GLY A 39 -9.64 3.52 21.54
CA GLY A 39 -8.21 3.82 21.53
C GLY A 39 -7.56 4.06 20.17
N LYS A 40 -6.42 4.76 20.19
CA LYS A 40 -5.54 4.93 19.03
C LYS A 40 -4.94 3.56 18.67
N MET A 41 -5.62 2.80 17.83
CA MET A 41 -5.10 1.53 17.30
C MET A 41 -3.72 1.78 16.68
N GLY A 42 -2.71 1.07 17.17
CA GLY A 42 -1.34 1.19 16.68
C GLY A 42 -1.26 0.78 15.20
N GLU A 43 -0.25 1.24 14.47
CA GLU A 43 -0.08 0.91 13.05
C GLU A 43 0.01 -0.62 12.81
N SER A 44 0.72 -1.33 13.70
CA SER A 44 0.84 -2.80 13.68
C SER A 44 -0.48 -3.52 13.93
N GLU A 45 -1.29 -2.99 14.84
CA GLU A 45 -2.59 -3.55 15.19
C GLU A 45 -3.59 -3.33 14.04
N ARG A 46 -3.60 -2.12 13.45
CA ARG A 46 -4.35 -1.82 12.23
C ARG A 46 -3.94 -2.74 11.08
N ALA A 47 -2.64 -2.94 10.87
CA ALA A 47 -2.13 -3.81 9.82
C ALA A 47 -2.62 -5.26 10.02
N THR A 48 -2.56 -5.77 11.24
CA THR A 48 -3.05 -7.11 11.60
C THR A 48 -4.57 -7.23 11.37
N PHE A 49 -5.33 -6.19 11.72
CA PHE A 49 -6.76 -6.13 11.49
C PHE A 49 -7.12 -6.24 9.99
N TYR A 50 -6.44 -5.48 9.13
CA TYR A 50 -6.69 -5.57 7.69
C TYR A 50 -6.16 -6.85 7.06
N GLU A 51 -5.04 -7.38 7.54
CA GLU A 51 -4.55 -8.70 7.14
C GLU A 51 -5.62 -9.77 7.37
N ASN A 52 -6.26 -9.76 8.55
CA ASN A 52 -7.35 -10.67 8.87
C ASN A 52 -8.58 -10.44 7.99
N LYS A 53 -8.95 -9.17 7.72
CA LYS A 53 -10.07 -8.87 6.80
C LYS A 53 -9.84 -9.38 5.38
N LEU A 54 -8.63 -9.23 4.84
CA LEU A 54 -8.28 -9.75 3.51
C LEU A 54 -8.31 -11.28 3.49
N ARG A 55 -7.79 -11.93 4.55
CA ARG A 55 -7.87 -13.39 4.70
C ARG A 55 -9.29 -13.91 4.79
N MET A 56 -10.20 -13.20 5.46
CA MET A 56 -11.62 -13.56 5.48
C MET A 56 -12.27 -13.49 4.09
N ARG A 57 -11.71 -12.72 3.16
CA ARG A 57 -12.12 -12.69 1.74
C ARG A 57 -11.43 -13.76 0.88
N GLY A 58 -10.65 -14.66 1.48
CA GLY A 58 -9.92 -15.72 0.78
C GLY A 58 -8.57 -15.29 0.20
N ILE A 59 -8.07 -14.10 0.55
CA ILE A 59 -6.77 -13.60 0.09
C ILE A 59 -5.69 -14.02 1.10
N ASP A 60 -4.66 -14.79 0.70
CA ASP A 60 -3.51 -15.13 1.58
C ASP A 60 -2.57 -13.93 1.74
N ALA A 61 -3.07 -12.91 2.44
CA ALA A 61 -2.36 -11.69 2.80
C ALA A 61 -1.37 -11.96 3.94
N ARG A 62 -0.17 -11.37 3.84
CA ARG A 62 0.95 -11.54 4.79
C ARG A 62 1.76 -10.24 4.86
N GLN A 63 2.33 -9.97 6.02
CA GLN A 63 3.25 -8.84 6.22
C GLN A 63 2.59 -7.52 5.80
N THR A 64 1.38 -7.31 6.27
CA THR A 64 0.58 -6.16 5.90
C THR A 64 1.16 -4.87 6.51
N THR A 65 1.21 -3.80 5.73
CA THR A 65 1.65 -2.46 6.11
C THR A 65 0.73 -1.40 5.50
N PHE A 66 0.94 -0.14 5.84
CA PHE A 66 0.27 0.97 5.16
C PHE A 66 1.27 1.77 4.33
N TRP A 67 0.89 2.06 3.09
CA TRP A 67 1.71 2.87 2.19
C TRP A 67 0.82 3.84 1.42
N ASN A 68 1.10 5.13 1.49
CA ASN A 68 0.32 6.18 0.80
C ASN A 68 -1.21 6.07 1.04
N GLY A 69 -1.58 5.65 2.25
CA GLY A 69 -2.97 5.42 2.64
C GLY A 69 -3.60 4.12 2.14
N CYS A 70 -2.92 3.34 1.31
CA CYS A 70 -3.38 2.01 0.91
C CYS A 70 -2.90 0.95 1.92
N ILE A 71 -3.62 -0.16 1.99
CA ILE A 71 -3.13 -1.39 2.61
C ILE A 71 -2.16 -2.02 1.64
N GLN A 72 -0.90 -2.17 2.02
CA GLN A 72 0.11 -2.88 1.26
C GLN A 72 0.29 -4.27 1.87
N THR A 73 0.24 -5.33 1.08
CA THR A 73 0.39 -6.70 1.61
C THR A 73 1.01 -7.64 0.61
N ASN A 74 1.71 -8.65 1.09
CA ASN A 74 2.23 -9.74 0.28
C ASN A 74 1.15 -10.81 0.13
N VAL A 75 0.68 -11.00 -1.10
CA VAL A 75 -0.34 -12.00 -1.44
C VAL A 75 0.34 -13.19 -2.10
N ARG A 76 0.12 -14.38 -1.54
CA ARG A 76 0.54 -15.64 -2.16
C ARG A 76 -0.59 -16.20 -3.03
N GLU A 77 -0.31 -16.38 -4.31
CA GLU A 77 -1.23 -16.97 -5.28
C GLU A 77 -0.45 -17.91 -6.21
N ASN A 78 -0.92 -19.14 -6.38
CA ASN A 78 -0.28 -20.16 -7.24
C ASN A 78 1.22 -20.35 -6.95
N GLY A 79 1.61 -20.30 -5.66
CA GLY A 79 2.99 -20.43 -5.21
C GLY A 79 3.86 -19.17 -5.40
N ARG A 80 3.34 -18.12 -6.05
CA ARG A 80 4.04 -16.85 -6.26
C ARG A 80 3.62 -15.84 -5.20
N ILE A 81 4.57 -15.05 -4.72
CA ILE A 81 4.30 -13.93 -3.82
C ILE A 81 4.29 -12.66 -4.66
N SER A 82 3.22 -11.89 -4.57
CA SER A 82 3.08 -10.60 -5.23
C SER A 82 2.71 -9.54 -4.20
N MET A 83 3.33 -8.37 -4.31
CA MET A 83 2.94 -7.22 -3.50
C MET A 83 1.71 -6.59 -4.13
N ARG A 84 0.64 -6.45 -3.34
CA ARG A 84 -0.64 -5.89 -3.77
C ARG A 84 -1.08 -4.79 -2.82
N PHE A 85 -1.90 -3.90 -3.37
CA PHE A 85 -2.43 -2.76 -2.65
C PHE A 85 -3.95 -2.87 -2.60
N TYR A 86 -4.55 -2.51 -1.47
CA TYR A 86 -5.99 -2.51 -1.29
C TYR A 86 -6.45 -1.20 -0.68
N ASP A 87 -7.63 -0.75 -1.09
CA ASP A 87 -8.27 0.40 -0.49
C ASP A 87 -8.80 0.04 0.92
N PRO A 88 -8.52 0.82 1.97
CA PRO A 88 -8.92 0.46 3.33
C PRO A 88 -10.43 0.49 3.59
N TRP A 89 -11.23 1.11 2.74
CA TRP A 89 -12.69 1.22 2.93
C TRP A 89 -13.43 0.08 2.25
N SER A 90 -13.13 -0.14 0.98
CA SER A 90 -13.77 -1.15 0.13
C SER A 90 -13.08 -2.51 0.21
N LEU A 91 -11.79 -2.52 0.55
CA LEU A 91 -10.85 -3.65 0.42
C LEU A 91 -10.78 -4.19 -1.02
N GLU A 92 -11.07 -3.34 -2.00
CA GLU A 92 -10.82 -3.64 -3.41
C GLU A 92 -9.34 -3.46 -3.73
N GLU A 93 -8.82 -4.31 -4.63
CA GLU A 93 -7.43 -4.24 -5.09
C GLU A 93 -7.26 -2.96 -5.93
N VAL A 94 -6.19 -2.21 -5.65
CA VAL A 94 -5.87 -0.97 -6.35
C VAL A 94 -4.65 -1.21 -7.23
N PRO A 95 -4.75 -0.93 -8.55
CA PRO A 95 -3.64 -1.15 -9.47
C PRO A 95 -2.48 -0.19 -9.18
N VAL A 96 -1.30 -0.66 -9.55
CA VAL A 96 -0.05 0.08 -9.47
C VAL A 96 0.11 0.83 -10.80
N ASN A 97 -0.10 2.15 -10.82
CA ASN A 97 -0.10 3.00 -12.04
C ASN A 97 1.29 3.31 -12.58
#